data_AF-A0A6P7GNF2-F1
#
_entry.id   AF-A0A6P7GNF2-F1
#
_cell.length_a   1.000
_cell.length_b   1.000
_cell.length_c   1.000
_cell.angle_alpha   90.00
_cell.angle_beta   90.00
_cell.angle_gamma   90.00
#
_symmetry.space_group_name_H-M   'P 1'
#
loop_
_entity.id
_entity.type
_entity.pdbx_description
1 polymer ?
#
loop_
_entity_poly.entity_id
_entity_poly.type
_entity_poly.pdbx_seq_one_letter_code
_entity_poly.pdbx_strand_id
1 'polypeptide(L)'
;MLLYTKCELELLRDVDMVLFIEKGIRGGISQCCSRYSEANNKYMTNYDPNKPDKYLFYVDVNNLYGWAMSQPLPISNFKWVDTNIDVTGISDDSLFGYICEVDIEYPQYLHDLHKDFPFCSEHQIPPGSKLPKLMTTLSDKKNYIIHYRALKQAIAYGLVVTKIHRVLEFKQSVWLKPYIDLNTELRTKAKTKFEQNHFKLKVNSIYGKTMENIRKHRIVKLTRQWEGRYGAKNLIACPKFHSRTIFDTDLMAIEMKKTEILFNKPLYIGMSILDISKTCMYEFYYNYMLPKLGMNCKIMYTDNLYKEIVCTDIHRFDTSSYAPNNRYNIPLCNKKIPGLMKDETSGTIITHFVDLRSKMYSYKCEDNTVEPR
;
A
#
# COMPACT_ATOMS: atom_id res chain seq x y z
N MET A 1 -8.05 -10.26 15.20
CA MET A 1 -8.61 -10.66 13.89
C MET A 1 -9.09 -12.11 13.94
N LEU A 2 -8.22 -13.13 13.93
CA LEU A 2 -8.63 -14.55 13.80
C LEU A 2 -9.56 -15.03 14.90
N LEU A 3 -9.27 -14.67 16.17
CA LEU A 3 -10.15 -14.99 17.30
C LEU A 3 -11.56 -14.42 17.12
N TYR A 4 -11.69 -13.25 16.52
CA TYR A 4 -12.97 -12.58 16.30
C TYR A 4 -13.72 -13.17 15.10
N THR A 5 -13.00 -13.38 13.99
CA THR A 5 -13.58 -13.87 12.73
C THR A 5 -13.77 -15.39 12.72
N LYS A 6 -13.15 -16.11 13.66
CA LYS A 6 -13.07 -17.57 13.70
C LYS A 6 -12.55 -18.19 12.40
N CYS A 7 -11.78 -17.42 11.64
CA CYS A 7 -11.21 -17.87 10.39
C CYS A 7 -9.96 -18.71 10.67
N GLU A 8 -9.92 -19.90 10.08
CA GLU A 8 -8.74 -20.76 10.06
C GLU A 8 -7.99 -20.55 8.75
N LEU A 9 -6.72 -20.22 8.85
CA LEU A 9 -5.85 -19.93 7.71
C LEU A 9 -4.94 -21.11 7.45
N GLU A 10 -4.88 -21.56 6.19
CA GLU A 10 -3.94 -22.59 5.78
C GLU A 10 -2.53 -22.02 5.64
N LEU A 11 -1.55 -22.66 6.29
CA LEU A 11 -0.15 -22.31 6.07
C LEU A 11 0.38 -23.03 4.83
N LEU A 12 1.11 -22.30 3.98
CA LEU A 12 1.78 -22.86 2.81
C LEU A 12 2.84 -23.87 3.27
N ARG A 13 2.71 -25.12 2.80
CA ARG A 13 3.64 -26.22 3.10
C ARG A 13 4.71 -26.40 2.03
N ASP A 14 4.42 -25.95 0.81
CA ASP A 14 5.34 -25.97 -0.32
C ASP A 14 6.25 -24.72 -0.29
N VAL A 15 7.56 -24.95 -0.31
CA VAL A 15 8.58 -23.89 -0.31
C VAL A 15 8.48 -23.04 -1.58
N ASP A 16 8.12 -23.64 -2.72
CA ASP A 16 8.00 -22.92 -3.98
C ASP A 16 6.83 -21.94 -3.95
N MET A 17 5.71 -22.30 -3.32
CA MET A 17 4.60 -21.37 -3.07
C MET A 17 5.02 -20.23 -2.14
N VAL A 18 5.79 -20.52 -1.09
CA VAL A 18 6.30 -19.48 -0.17
C VAL A 18 7.18 -18.48 -0.91
N LEU A 19 8.14 -18.95 -1.71
CA LEU A 19 9.04 -18.11 -2.49
C LEU A 19 8.30 -17.34 -3.58
N PHE A 20 7.32 -17.97 -4.22
CA PHE A 20 6.44 -17.35 -5.21
C PHE A 20 5.68 -16.16 -4.61
N ILE A 21 4.99 -16.36 -3.49
CA ILE A 21 4.28 -15.28 -2.80
C ILE A 21 5.25 -14.19 -2.34
N GLU A 22 6.39 -14.54 -1.75
CA GLU A 22 7.38 -13.57 -1.28
C GLU A 22 7.90 -12.68 -2.41
N LYS A 23 8.21 -13.26 -3.58
CA LYS A 23 8.63 -12.51 -4.78
C LYS A 23 7.51 -11.60 -5.32
N GLY A 24 6.24 -11.90 -5.04
CA GLY A 24 5.09 -11.07 -5.38
C GLY A 24 4.86 -9.86 -4.45
N ILE A 25 5.46 -9.83 -3.26
CA ILE A 25 5.22 -8.76 -2.28
C ILE A 25 5.87 -7.45 -2.74
N ARG A 26 5.02 -6.44 -2.97
CA ARG A 26 5.44 -5.08 -3.37
C ARG A 26 4.65 -4.04 -2.59
N GLY A 27 5.37 -3.18 -1.89
CA GLY A 27 4.81 -2.16 -1.00
C GLY A 27 3.90 -1.15 -1.70
N GLY A 28 3.42 -0.18 -0.93
CA GLY A 28 2.69 0.97 -1.46
C GLY A 28 3.54 1.78 -2.43
N ILE A 29 2.91 2.30 -3.47
CA ILE A 29 3.57 3.13 -4.49
C ILE A 29 3.90 4.49 -3.88
N SER A 30 5.11 4.97 -4.10
CA SER A 30 5.53 6.30 -3.65
C SER A 30 6.55 6.85 -4.63
N GLN A 31 6.11 7.82 -5.42
CA GLN A 31 6.87 8.44 -6.50
C GLN A 31 6.65 9.95 -6.50
N CYS A 32 7.74 10.67 -6.71
CA CYS A 32 7.71 12.08 -7.09
C CYS A 32 7.54 12.15 -8.60
N CYS A 33 6.37 12.61 -9.06
CA CYS A 33 6.07 12.77 -10.48
C CYS A 33 6.35 14.21 -10.96
N SER A 34 6.36 15.18 -10.04
CA SER A 34 6.67 16.58 -10.35
C SER A 34 7.23 17.30 -9.13
N ARG A 35 8.29 18.09 -9.32
CA ARG A 35 9.06 18.70 -8.22
C ARG A 35 8.47 19.98 -7.67
N TYR A 36 7.72 20.73 -8.48
CA TYR A 36 7.16 22.02 -8.07
C TYR A 36 5.84 22.29 -8.76
N SER A 37 4.92 22.92 -8.03
CA SER A 37 3.72 23.51 -8.60
C SER A 37 3.21 24.66 -7.74
N GLU A 38 2.84 25.75 -8.41
CA GLU A 38 2.10 26.88 -7.85
C GLU A 38 0.64 26.84 -8.30
N ALA A 39 -0.30 27.17 -7.41
CA ALA A 39 -1.71 27.26 -7.71
C ALA A 39 -2.09 28.65 -8.28
N ASN A 40 -3.04 28.67 -9.21
CA ASN A 40 -3.76 29.85 -9.66
C ASN A 40 -5.26 29.54 -9.54
N ASN A 41 -5.77 29.61 -8.32
CA ASN A 41 -7.13 29.19 -7.98
C ASN A 41 -8.03 30.43 -7.82
N LYS A 42 -9.20 30.43 -8.46
CA LYS A 42 -10.21 31.52 -8.40
C LYS A 42 -10.60 31.97 -6.99
N TYR A 43 -10.45 31.08 -6.01
CA TYR A 43 -10.77 31.33 -4.61
C TYR A 43 -9.57 31.87 -3.80
N MET A 44 -8.43 32.15 -4.44
CA MET A 44 -7.25 32.76 -3.82
C MET A 44 -7.32 34.29 -3.90
N THR A 45 -6.77 34.96 -2.88
CA THR A 45 -6.68 36.43 -2.84
C THR A 45 -5.83 37.03 -3.95
N ASN A 46 -4.80 36.31 -4.42
CA ASN A 46 -3.86 36.73 -5.47
C ASN A 46 -4.12 36.04 -6.82
N TYR A 47 -5.37 35.65 -7.09
CA TYR A 47 -5.76 35.03 -8.37
C TYR A 47 -5.47 35.96 -9.56
N ASP A 48 -4.85 35.40 -10.61
CA ASP A 48 -4.60 36.10 -11.86
C ASP A 48 -5.53 35.57 -12.95
N PRO A 49 -6.54 36.35 -13.39
CA PRO A 49 -7.50 35.92 -14.42
C PRO A 49 -6.85 35.75 -15.80
N ASN A 50 -5.64 36.24 -16.02
CA ASN A 50 -4.91 36.09 -17.28
C ASN A 50 -4.14 34.76 -17.36
N LYS A 51 -4.01 34.03 -16.24
CA LYS A 51 -3.36 32.72 -16.18
C LYS A 51 -4.40 31.61 -16.17
N PRO A 52 -4.07 30.42 -16.70
CA PRO A 52 -4.98 29.28 -16.63
C PRO A 52 -5.25 28.91 -15.17
N ASP A 53 -6.48 28.46 -14.92
CA ASP A 53 -6.87 27.98 -13.60
C ASP A 53 -6.02 26.76 -13.22
N LYS A 54 -5.55 26.75 -11.98
CA LYS A 54 -4.68 25.69 -11.47
C LYS A 54 -4.91 25.48 -9.98
N TYR A 55 -5.53 24.37 -9.66
CA TYR A 55 -5.83 23.99 -8.28
C TYR A 55 -4.83 22.92 -7.82
N LEU A 56 -4.45 22.96 -6.56
CA LEU A 56 -3.65 21.92 -5.91
C LEU A 56 -4.52 21.27 -4.85
N PHE A 57 -4.80 19.97 -5.00
CA PHE A 57 -5.76 19.29 -4.15
C PHE A 57 -5.22 17.98 -3.58
N TYR A 58 -5.16 17.88 -2.25
CA TYR A 58 -4.48 16.81 -1.53
C TYR A 58 -5.48 15.81 -0.91
N VAL A 59 -5.74 14.68 -1.59
CA VAL A 59 -6.77 13.68 -1.20
C VAL A 59 -6.26 12.28 -0.88
N ASP A 60 -6.33 11.86 0.38
CA ASP A 60 -5.91 10.52 0.84
C ASP A 60 -7.06 9.52 0.90
N VAL A 61 -6.80 8.25 0.58
CA VAL A 61 -7.82 7.21 0.76
C VAL A 61 -7.98 6.92 2.25
N ASN A 62 -9.20 7.12 2.75
CA ASN A 62 -9.56 6.70 4.09
C ASN A 62 -9.32 5.20 4.27
N ASN A 63 -8.36 4.84 5.12
CA ASN A 63 -8.08 3.46 5.51
C ASN A 63 -7.97 2.50 4.30
N LEU A 64 -7.12 2.85 3.33
CA LEU A 64 -6.92 2.07 2.09
C LEU A 64 -6.72 0.57 2.32
N TYR A 65 -5.84 0.20 3.25
CA TYR A 65 -5.61 -1.20 3.58
C TYR A 65 -6.81 -1.85 4.27
N GLY A 66 -7.56 -1.11 5.09
CA GLY A 66 -8.81 -1.61 5.66
C GLY A 66 -9.88 -1.86 4.59
N TRP A 67 -9.96 -1.00 3.57
CA TRP A 67 -10.83 -1.23 2.40
C TRP A 67 -10.43 -2.52 1.68
N ALA A 68 -9.13 -2.72 1.39
CA ALA A 68 -8.62 -3.94 0.76
C ALA A 68 -8.83 -5.19 1.64
N MET A 69 -8.69 -5.06 2.97
CA MET A 69 -8.99 -6.11 3.93
C MET A 69 -10.48 -6.47 4.00
N SER A 70 -11.36 -5.59 3.50
CA SER A 70 -12.81 -5.83 3.44
C SER A 70 -13.23 -6.49 2.14
N GLN A 71 -12.28 -6.87 1.28
CA GLN A 71 -12.51 -7.60 0.04
C GLN A 71 -12.33 -9.12 0.25
N PRO A 72 -12.73 -9.95 -0.73
CA PRO A 72 -12.35 -11.37 -0.74
C PRO A 72 -10.83 -11.54 -0.65
N LEU A 73 -10.37 -12.27 0.37
CA LEU A 73 -8.96 -12.56 0.63
C LEU A 73 -8.72 -14.08 0.68
N PRO A 74 -7.52 -14.56 0.31
CA PRO A 74 -7.20 -15.99 0.36
C PRO A 74 -7.29 -16.57 1.77
N ILE A 75 -7.67 -17.84 1.85
CA ILE A 75 -7.86 -18.59 3.10
C ILE A 75 -7.14 -19.94 3.07
N SER A 76 -7.43 -20.75 2.05
CA SER A 76 -7.03 -22.16 1.98
C SER A 76 -7.05 -22.71 0.55
N ASN A 77 -6.82 -24.03 0.42
CA ASN A 77 -6.86 -24.81 -0.81
C ASN A 77 -5.88 -24.31 -1.86
N PHE A 78 -4.66 -23.98 -1.44
CA PHE A 78 -3.61 -23.53 -2.34
C PHE A 78 -3.14 -24.69 -3.21
N LYS A 79 -3.25 -24.53 -4.53
CA LYS A 79 -2.75 -25.52 -5.49
C LYS A 79 -2.27 -24.84 -6.77
N TRP A 80 -1.23 -25.43 -7.36
CA TRP A 80 -0.82 -25.11 -8.72
C TRP A 80 -1.88 -25.64 -9.69
N VAL A 81 -2.27 -24.81 -10.65
CA VAL A 81 -3.24 -25.16 -11.70
C VAL A 81 -2.65 -24.89 -13.08
N ASP A 82 -3.37 -25.33 -14.12
CA ASP A 82 -2.98 -25.10 -15.50
C ASP A 82 -2.90 -23.59 -15.82
N THR A 83 -2.01 -23.23 -16.74
CA THR A 83 -1.77 -21.85 -17.16
C THR A 83 -2.85 -21.29 -18.10
N ASN A 84 -3.72 -22.14 -18.66
CA ASN A 84 -4.81 -21.76 -19.54
C ASN A 84 -6.00 -21.20 -18.73
N ILE A 85 -5.80 -19.99 -18.19
CA ILE A 85 -6.79 -19.25 -17.42
C ILE A 85 -7.05 -17.89 -18.06
N ASP A 86 -8.33 -17.54 -18.20
CA ASP A 86 -8.74 -16.18 -18.51
C ASP A 86 -9.11 -15.45 -17.22
N VAL A 87 -8.20 -14.61 -16.74
CA VAL A 87 -8.42 -13.80 -15.52
C VAL A 87 -9.48 -12.71 -15.69
N THR A 88 -9.81 -12.33 -16.93
CA THR A 88 -10.74 -11.23 -17.19
C THR A 88 -12.19 -11.63 -16.94
N GLY A 89 -12.54 -12.89 -17.21
CA GLY A 89 -13.86 -13.47 -16.96
C GLY A 89 -14.15 -13.85 -15.50
N ILE A 90 -13.17 -13.74 -14.60
CA ILE A 90 -13.31 -14.16 -13.20
C ILE A 90 -13.99 -13.07 -12.39
N SER A 91 -15.08 -13.43 -11.71
CA SER A 91 -15.76 -12.53 -10.77
C SER A 91 -14.88 -12.25 -9.54
N ASP A 92 -14.87 -11.01 -9.09
CA ASP A 92 -14.14 -10.58 -7.90
C ASP A 92 -14.67 -11.27 -6.63
N ASP A 93 -15.94 -11.68 -6.62
CA ASP A 93 -16.63 -12.39 -5.53
C ASP A 93 -16.64 -13.93 -5.71
N SER A 94 -15.89 -14.44 -6.68
CA SER A 94 -15.71 -15.87 -6.89
C SER A 94 -15.21 -16.57 -5.62
N LEU A 95 -15.63 -17.82 -5.41
CA LEU A 95 -15.11 -18.65 -4.31
C LEU A 95 -13.60 -18.89 -4.42
N PHE A 96 -13.08 -18.86 -5.65
CA PHE A 96 -11.67 -19.07 -5.97
C PHE A 96 -11.07 -17.82 -6.61
N GLY A 97 -9.86 -17.49 -6.16
CA GLY A 97 -9.01 -16.46 -6.71
C GLY A 97 -7.66 -17.02 -7.14
N TYR A 98 -6.88 -16.20 -7.83
CA TYR A 98 -5.62 -16.63 -8.45
C TYR A 98 -4.48 -15.63 -8.24
N ILE A 99 -3.27 -16.13 -8.14
CA ILE A 99 -2.04 -15.34 -8.30
C ILE A 99 -1.27 -15.92 -9.48
N CYS A 100 -0.92 -15.06 -10.42
CA CYS A 100 -0.30 -15.47 -11.68
C CYS A 100 1.13 -14.91 -11.76
N GLU A 101 2.07 -15.72 -12.27
CA GLU A 101 3.36 -15.23 -12.77
C GLU A 101 3.27 -15.05 -14.28
N VAL A 102 3.39 -13.81 -14.74
CA VAL A 102 3.10 -13.43 -16.12
C VAL A 102 4.20 -12.57 -16.72
N ASP A 103 4.31 -12.62 -18.05
CA ASP A 103 4.96 -11.58 -18.82
C ASP A 103 3.90 -10.59 -19.31
N ILE A 104 4.16 -9.30 -19.10
CA ILE A 104 3.25 -8.22 -19.46
C ILE A 104 3.99 -7.25 -20.37
N GLU A 105 3.50 -7.07 -21.58
CA GLU A 105 3.93 -6.02 -22.49
C GLU A 105 3.23 -4.70 -22.11
N TYR A 106 3.97 -3.60 -22.20
CA TYR A 106 3.48 -2.26 -21.94
C TYR A 106 3.48 -1.43 -23.23
N PRO A 107 2.37 -1.46 -24.00
CA PRO A 107 2.31 -0.81 -25.30
C PRO A 107 2.69 0.67 -25.28
N GLN A 108 3.49 1.08 -26.27
CA GLN A 108 4.03 2.44 -26.35
C GLN A 108 2.93 3.51 -26.42
N TYR A 109 1.80 3.21 -27.08
CA TYR A 109 0.68 4.16 -27.19
C TYR A 109 0.03 4.51 -25.84
N LEU A 110 0.25 3.71 -24.79
CA LEU A 110 -0.23 3.98 -23.44
C LEU A 110 0.74 4.85 -22.62
N HIS A 111 1.97 5.07 -23.09
CA HIS A 111 3.01 5.71 -22.29
C HIS A 111 2.63 7.12 -21.86
N ASP A 112 2.08 7.92 -22.77
CA ASP A 112 1.64 9.29 -22.45
C ASP A 112 0.46 9.32 -21.49
N LEU A 113 -0.46 8.33 -21.60
CA LEU A 113 -1.63 8.20 -20.76
C LEU A 113 -1.27 7.75 -19.34
N HIS A 114 -0.30 6.84 -19.21
CA HIS A 114 0.04 6.21 -17.95
C HIS A 114 1.30 6.78 -17.27
N LYS A 115 1.98 7.76 -17.88
CA LYS A 115 3.28 8.30 -17.39
C LYS A 115 3.29 8.70 -15.92
N ASP A 116 2.18 9.24 -15.43
CA ASP A 116 2.08 9.77 -14.07
C ASP A 116 1.75 8.67 -13.05
N PHE A 117 1.11 7.57 -13.49
CA PHE A 117 0.78 6.44 -12.61
C PHE A 117 0.86 5.06 -13.28
N PRO A 118 2.05 4.60 -13.70
CA PRO A 118 2.21 3.32 -14.38
C PRO A 118 1.78 2.11 -13.53
N PHE A 119 1.08 1.16 -14.17
CA PHE A 119 0.76 -0.15 -13.59
C PHE A 119 2.00 -1.02 -13.31
N CYS A 120 1.82 -2.05 -12.46
CA CYS A 120 2.80 -3.12 -12.23
C CYS A 120 4.18 -2.63 -11.76
N SER A 121 4.23 -1.92 -10.63
CA SER A 121 5.49 -1.46 -10.03
C SER A 121 6.46 -2.60 -9.72
N GLU A 122 7.76 -2.35 -9.73
CA GLU A 122 8.79 -3.37 -9.55
C GLU A 122 10.00 -2.83 -8.77
N HIS A 123 10.68 -3.70 -8.03
CA HIS A 123 11.91 -3.33 -7.35
C HIS A 123 13.07 -3.38 -8.34
N GLN A 124 13.69 -2.25 -8.62
CA GLN A 124 14.94 -2.19 -9.39
C GLN A 124 15.89 -1.17 -8.77
N ILE A 125 17.14 -1.21 -9.20
CA ILE A 125 18.15 -0.24 -8.80
C ILE A 125 18.12 0.89 -9.83
N PRO A 126 17.66 2.11 -9.47
CA PRO A 126 17.65 3.21 -10.41
C PRO A 126 19.08 3.64 -10.80
N PRO A 127 19.26 4.25 -11.99
CA PRO A 127 20.54 4.79 -12.41
C PRO A 127 21.13 5.72 -11.34
N GLY A 128 22.41 5.52 -10.99
CA GLY A 128 23.10 6.30 -9.97
C GLY A 128 22.77 5.94 -8.52
N SER A 129 21.98 4.89 -8.26
CA SER A 129 21.75 4.36 -6.92
C SER A 129 22.41 3.00 -6.71
N LYS A 130 22.67 2.66 -5.44
CA LYS A 130 23.12 1.31 -5.02
C LYS A 130 22.02 0.52 -4.33
N LEU A 131 20.87 1.15 -4.05
CA LEU A 131 19.79 0.55 -3.28
C LEU A 131 18.60 0.28 -4.20
N PRO A 132 17.97 -0.90 -4.10
CA PRO A 132 16.74 -1.17 -4.81
C PRO A 132 15.63 -0.26 -4.30
N LYS A 133 14.82 0.26 -5.22
CA LYS A 133 13.62 1.05 -4.92
C LYS A 133 12.44 0.44 -5.67
N LEU A 134 11.25 0.59 -5.08
CA LEU A 134 10.02 0.29 -5.80
C LEU A 134 9.80 1.40 -6.83
N MET A 135 9.74 1.04 -8.11
CA MET A 135 9.60 1.97 -9.23
C MET A 135 8.38 1.59 -10.06
N THR A 136 7.69 2.61 -10.54
CA THR A 136 6.61 2.53 -11.52
C THR A 136 7.19 2.88 -12.88
N THR A 137 7.39 1.86 -13.72
CA THR A 137 8.04 1.99 -15.03
C THR A 137 7.07 1.59 -16.13
N LEU A 138 7.17 2.25 -17.29
CA LEU A 138 6.42 1.93 -18.51
C LEU A 138 7.08 0.83 -19.34
N SER A 139 8.03 0.09 -18.76
CA SER A 139 8.70 -1.03 -19.43
C SER A 139 7.85 -2.29 -19.40
N ASP A 140 8.16 -3.24 -20.27
CA ASP A 140 7.63 -4.59 -20.14
C ASP A 140 8.03 -5.22 -18.80
N LYS A 141 7.20 -6.15 -18.34
CA LYS A 141 7.39 -6.90 -17.11
C LYS A 141 7.60 -8.37 -17.45
N LYS A 142 8.60 -8.99 -16.84
CA LYS A 142 8.93 -10.41 -17.03
C LYS A 142 8.80 -11.17 -15.73
N ASN A 143 8.19 -12.35 -15.76
CA ASN A 143 7.98 -13.20 -14.59
C ASN A 143 7.36 -12.43 -13.40
N TYR A 144 6.39 -11.55 -13.70
CA TYR A 144 5.76 -10.67 -12.74
C TYR A 144 4.65 -11.42 -12.01
N ILE A 145 4.79 -11.55 -10.70
CA ILE A 145 3.80 -12.21 -9.84
C ILE A 145 2.76 -11.19 -9.40
N ILE A 146 1.48 -11.44 -9.67
CA ILE A 146 0.38 -10.49 -9.45
C ILE A 146 -0.92 -11.18 -9.05
N HIS A 147 -1.68 -10.55 -8.15
CA HIS A 147 -3.04 -10.98 -7.82
C HIS A 147 -4.00 -10.77 -9.01
N TYR A 148 -4.89 -11.73 -9.28
CA TYR A 148 -5.76 -11.71 -10.48
C TYR A 148 -6.57 -10.42 -10.65
N ARG A 149 -7.07 -9.82 -9.56
CA ARG A 149 -7.81 -8.54 -9.62
C ARG A 149 -6.96 -7.38 -10.15
N ALA A 150 -5.70 -7.29 -9.72
CA ALA A 150 -4.79 -6.27 -10.20
C ALA A 150 -4.38 -6.53 -11.65
N LEU A 151 -4.21 -7.80 -12.03
CA LEU A 151 -3.94 -8.19 -13.42
C LEU A 151 -5.13 -7.88 -14.34
N LYS A 152 -6.34 -8.25 -13.92
CA LYS A 152 -7.61 -7.93 -14.61
C LYS A 152 -7.74 -6.43 -14.85
N GLN A 153 -7.45 -5.60 -13.84
CA GLN A 153 -7.46 -4.16 -14.00
C GLN A 153 -6.38 -3.68 -14.97
N ALA A 154 -5.15 -4.18 -14.89
CA ALA A 154 -4.08 -3.81 -15.82
C ALA A 154 -4.45 -4.13 -17.29
N ILE A 155 -5.04 -5.32 -17.54
CA ILE A 155 -5.52 -5.73 -18.86
C ILE A 155 -6.65 -4.81 -19.34
N ALA A 156 -7.58 -4.45 -18.45
CA ALA A 156 -8.67 -3.52 -18.79
C ALA A 156 -8.17 -2.13 -19.23
N TYR A 157 -6.97 -1.73 -18.78
CA TYR A 157 -6.29 -0.50 -19.23
C TYR A 157 -5.28 -0.73 -20.36
N GLY A 158 -5.37 -1.85 -21.08
CA GLY A 158 -4.65 -2.08 -22.33
C GLY A 158 -3.27 -2.72 -22.18
N LEU A 159 -2.83 -3.10 -20.98
CA LEU A 159 -1.62 -3.91 -20.83
C LEU A 159 -1.87 -5.31 -21.39
N VAL A 160 -0.87 -5.87 -22.09
CA VAL A 160 -1.03 -7.13 -22.82
C VAL A 160 -0.26 -8.24 -22.11
N VAL A 161 -0.96 -9.31 -21.71
CA VAL A 161 -0.30 -10.50 -21.17
C VAL A 161 0.23 -11.35 -22.32
N THR A 162 1.55 -11.45 -22.45
CA THR A 162 2.18 -12.23 -23.52
C THR A 162 2.37 -13.70 -23.14
N LYS A 163 2.50 -13.99 -21.83
CA LYS A 163 2.70 -15.35 -21.33
C LYS A 163 2.27 -15.49 -19.88
N ILE A 164 1.67 -16.63 -19.54
CA ILE A 164 1.41 -17.08 -18.17
C ILE A 164 2.34 -18.26 -17.88
N HIS A 165 3.20 -18.13 -16.87
CA HIS A 165 4.20 -19.16 -16.53
C HIS A 165 3.69 -20.11 -15.44
N ARG A 166 3.04 -19.56 -14.42
CA ARG A 166 2.53 -20.33 -13.27
C ARG A 166 1.27 -19.66 -12.72
N VAL A 167 0.34 -20.47 -12.24
CA VAL A 167 -0.92 -20.02 -11.65
C VAL A 167 -1.14 -20.75 -10.32
N LEU A 168 -1.31 -19.97 -9.26
CA LEU A 168 -1.66 -20.46 -7.94
C LEU A 168 -3.14 -20.14 -7.67
N GLU A 169 -3.99 -21.16 -7.61
CA GLU A 169 -5.39 -21.04 -7.21
C GLU A 169 -5.50 -21.10 -5.68
N PHE A 170 -6.44 -20.36 -5.11
CA PHE A 170 -6.80 -20.42 -3.70
C PHE A 170 -8.29 -20.17 -3.49
N LYS A 171 -8.83 -20.70 -2.40
CA LYS A 171 -10.15 -20.35 -1.87
C LYS A 171 -10.06 -19.00 -1.18
N GLN A 172 -11.02 -18.10 -1.45
CA GLN A 172 -11.11 -16.77 -0.85
C GLN A 172 -12.48 -16.51 -0.23
N SER A 173 -12.55 -15.60 0.72
CA SER A 173 -13.82 -15.05 1.22
C SER A 173 -13.61 -13.69 1.89
N VAL A 174 -14.71 -13.01 2.22
CA VAL A 174 -14.70 -11.69 2.87
C VAL A 174 -14.51 -11.80 4.40
N TRP A 175 -13.67 -12.74 4.86
CA TRP A 175 -13.59 -13.15 6.27
C TRP A 175 -13.09 -12.06 7.22
N LEU A 176 -12.34 -11.08 6.73
CA LEU A 176 -11.75 -10.03 7.56
C LEU A 176 -12.63 -8.78 7.69
N LYS A 177 -13.61 -8.59 6.78
CA LYS A 177 -14.53 -7.45 6.77
C LYS A 177 -15.23 -7.20 8.12
N PRO A 178 -15.81 -8.20 8.81
CA PRO A 178 -16.47 -7.97 10.10
C PRO A 178 -15.53 -7.34 11.15
N TYR A 179 -14.25 -7.72 11.14
CA TYR A 179 -13.26 -7.13 12.04
C TYR A 179 -12.92 -5.68 11.65
N ILE A 180 -12.86 -5.37 10.35
CA ILE A 180 -12.63 -4.00 9.87
C ILE A 180 -13.81 -3.10 10.19
N ASP A 181 -15.04 -3.57 9.95
CA ASP A 181 -16.27 -2.84 10.26
C ASP A 181 -16.32 -2.47 11.75
N LEU A 182 -16.07 -3.44 12.64
CA LEU A 182 -16.01 -3.22 14.09
C LEU A 182 -15.00 -2.14 14.46
N ASN A 183 -13.76 -2.22 13.98
CA ASN A 183 -12.73 -1.23 14.34
C ASN A 183 -13.02 0.15 13.74
N THR A 184 -13.67 0.21 12.58
CA THR A 184 -14.07 1.46 11.93
C THR A 184 -15.20 2.14 12.73
N GLU A 185 -16.18 1.37 13.18
CA GLU A 185 -17.26 1.85 14.04
C GLU A 185 -16.72 2.39 15.37
N LEU A 186 -15.87 1.60 16.05
CA LEU A 186 -15.24 2.00 17.30
C LEU A 186 -14.34 3.24 17.13
N ARG A 187 -13.60 3.34 16.02
CA ARG A 187 -12.78 4.52 15.69
C ARG A 187 -13.63 5.77 15.42
N THR A 188 -14.85 5.61 14.95
CA THR A 188 -15.78 6.71 14.68
C THR A 188 -16.44 7.20 15.97
N LYS A 189 -16.77 6.29 16.88
CA LYS A 189 -17.34 6.58 18.21
C LYS A 189 -16.31 7.11 19.22
N ALA A 190 -15.02 6.84 19.00
CA ALA A 190 -13.93 7.26 19.88
C ALA A 190 -13.86 8.78 20.05
N LYS A 191 -13.85 9.23 21.32
CA LYS A 191 -13.82 10.66 21.68
C LYS A 191 -12.41 11.20 21.73
N THR A 192 -11.43 10.35 22.09
CA THR A 192 -10.04 10.78 22.28
C THR A 192 -9.17 10.44 21.08
N LYS A 193 -8.12 11.25 20.85
CA LYS A 193 -7.11 10.98 19.81
C LYS A 193 -6.38 9.65 20.06
N PHE A 194 -6.19 9.27 21.33
CA PHE A 194 -5.59 8.00 21.72
C PHE A 194 -6.42 6.80 21.26
N GLU A 195 -7.71 6.75 21.58
CA GLU A 195 -8.61 5.67 21.16
C GLU A 195 -8.69 5.57 19.63
N GLN A 196 -8.79 6.71 18.94
CA GLN A 196 -8.79 6.73 17.48
C GLN A 196 -7.52 6.12 16.88
N ASN A 197 -6.37 6.42 17.47
CA ASN A 197 -5.09 5.84 17.07
C ASN A 197 -4.99 4.35 17.41
N HIS A 198 -5.55 3.92 18.54
CA HIS A 198 -5.59 2.52 18.95
C HIS A 198 -6.35 1.65 17.94
N PHE A 199 -7.55 2.05 17.53
CA PHE A 199 -8.34 1.32 16.52
C PHE A 199 -7.72 1.40 15.12
N LYS A 200 -7.09 2.53 14.76
CA LYS A 200 -6.31 2.64 13.51
C LYS A 200 -5.16 1.63 13.50
N LEU A 201 -4.44 1.48 14.60
CA LEU A 201 -3.32 0.54 14.73
C LEU A 201 -3.79 -0.92 14.65
N LYS A 202 -4.95 -1.25 15.22
CA LYS A 202 -5.54 -2.61 15.12
C LYS A 202 -5.77 -3.05 13.69
N VAL A 203 -6.18 -2.14 12.80
CA VAL A 203 -6.32 -2.44 11.37
C VAL A 203 -4.95 -2.50 10.69
N ASN A 204 -4.12 -1.47 10.85
CA ASN A 204 -2.83 -1.37 10.17
C ASN A 204 -1.82 -2.46 10.59
N SER A 205 -1.90 -2.98 11.81
CA SER A 205 -1.00 -4.04 12.29
C SER A 205 -1.24 -5.39 11.59
N ILE A 206 -2.42 -5.62 10.99
CA ILE A 206 -2.76 -6.87 10.33
C ILE A 206 -1.86 -7.13 9.13
N TYR A 207 -1.78 -6.17 8.19
CA TYR A 207 -0.98 -6.36 6.98
C TYR A 207 0.50 -6.52 7.35
N GLY A 208 0.98 -5.73 8.32
CA GLY A 208 2.37 -5.79 8.77
C GLY A 208 2.70 -7.13 9.42
N LYS A 209 1.79 -7.68 10.23
CA LYS A 209 2.01 -8.96 10.90
C LYS A 209 1.94 -10.16 9.96
N THR A 210 1.08 -10.10 8.94
CA THR A 210 0.94 -11.18 7.95
C THR A 210 2.14 -11.26 6.99
N MET A 211 2.86 -10.15 6.77
CA MET A 211 4.09 -10.09 5.95
C MET A 211 5.39 -10.02 6.77
N GLU A 212 5.35 -10.42 8.03
CA GLU A 212 6.52 -10.40 8.90
C GLU A 212 7.64 -11.29 8.33
N ASN A 213 8.80 -10.68 8.02
CA ASN A 213 9.93 -11.42 7.47
C ASN A 213 10.69 -12.16 8.59
N ILE A 214 10.35 -13.44 8.74
CA ILE A 214 10.93 -14.33 9.76
C ILE A 214 12.43 -14.48 9.61
N ARG A 215 13.00 -14.35 8.39
CA ARG A 215 14.45 -14.46 8.16
C ARG A 215 15.21 -13.36 8.91
N LYS A 216 14.63 -12.16 9.04
CA LYS A 216 15.25 -11.00 9.71
C LYS A 216 15.22 -11.05 11.24
N HIS A 217 14.47 -11.96 11.86
CA HIS A 217 14.49 -12.09 13.32
C HIS A 217 15.91 -12.40 13.81
N ARG A 218 16.28 -11.99 15.03
CA ARG A 218 17.59 -12.32 15.60
C ARG A 218 17.41 -13.22 16.80
N ILE A 219 18.27 -14.22 16.95
CA ILE A 219 18.30 -15.05 18.15
C ILE A 219 19.34 -14.41 19.07
N VAL A 220 18.88 -13.69 20.08
CA VAL A 220 19.75 -13.05 21.07
C VAL A 220 19.59 -13.78 22.40
N LYS A 221 20.71 -14.18 22.99
CA LYS A 221 20.78 -14.76 24.33
C LYS A 221 21.41 -13.73 25.26
N LEU A 222 20.67 -13.33 26.28
CA LEU A 222 21.20 -12.50 27.36
C LEU A 222 21.79 -13.41 28.42
N THR A 223 23.03 -13.15 28.82
CA THR A 223 23.72 -13.90 29.87
C THR A 223 24.42 -12.95 30.83
N ARG A 224 24.47 -13.36 32.10
CA ARG A 224 25.20 -12.66 33.15
C ARG A 224 26.41 -13.40 33.69
N GLN A 225 26.56 -14.66 33.29
CA GLN A 225 27.59 -15.54 33.84
C GLN A 225 28.50 -16.01 32.71
N TRP A 226 29.81 -16.03 32.98
CA TRP A 226 30.81 -16.49 32.01
C TRP A 226 30.77 -18.01 31.84
N GLU A 227 30.78 -18.75 32.94
CA GLU A 227 30.80 -20.22 32.99
C GLU A 227 29.38 -20.83 33.09
N GLY A 228 29.31 -22.15 32.94
CA GLY A 228 28.06 -22.93 33.03
C GLY A 228 27.44 -23.26 31.68
N ARG A 229 26.49 -24.20 31.65
CA ARG A 229 25.89 -24.74 30.40
C ARG A 229 25.32 -23.64 29.48
N TYR A 230 24.76 -22.58 30.06
CA TYR A 230 24.24 -21.40 29.35
C TYR A 230 25.10 -20.14 29.54
N GLY A 231 26.33 -20.30 30.05
CA GLY A 231 27.29 -19.22 30.24
C GLY A 231 27.79 -18.66 28.90
N ALA A 232 28.29 -17.43 28.94
CA ALA A 232 28.80 -16.71 27.78
C ALA A 232 29.86 -17.53 27.01
N LYS A 233 30.75 -18.23 27.72
CA LYS A 233 31.82 -19.05 27.14
C LYS A 233 31.27 -20.12 26.19
N ASN A 234 30.26 -20.87 26.61
CA ASN A 234 29.67 -21.94 25.80
C ASN A 234 28.87 -21.40 24.60
N LEU A 235 28.21 -20.25 24.77
CA LEU A 235 27.48 -19.60 23.69
C LEU A 235 28.42 -19.00 22.63
N ILE A 236 29.57 -18.45 23.04
CA ILE A 236 30.60 -17.93 22.14
C ILE A 236 31.33 -19.06 21.41
N ALA A 237 31.61 -20.16 22.11
CA ALA A 237 32.26 -21.35 21.52
C ALA A 237 31.34 -22.12 20.55
N CYS A 238 30.04 -21.87 20.59
CA CYS A 238 29.08 -22.52 19.71
C CYS A 238 29.32 -22.09 18.24
N PRO A 239 29.31 -23.02 17.26
CA PRO A 239 29.43 -22.67 15.83
C PRO A 239 28.35 -21.71 15.31
N LYS A 240 27.23 -21.62 16.04
CA LYS A 240 26.15 -20.68 15.74
C LYS A 240 26.44 -19.27 16.22
N PHE A 241 27.57 -19.01 16.88
CA PHE A 241 27.93 -17.66 17.31
C PHE A 241 28.00 -16.70 16.11
N HIS A 242 27.38 -15.53 16.26
CA HIS A 242 27.48 -14.45 15.28
C HIS A 242 28.27 -13.27 15.83
N SER A 243 27.81 -12.70 16.94
CA SER A 243 28.41 -11.51 17.55
C SER A 243 28.07 -11.43 19.03
N ARG A 244 28.77 -10.57 19.77
CA ARG A 244 28.47 -10.25 21.17
C ARG A 244 28.48 -8.75 21.40
N THR A 245 27.62 -8.30 22.32
CA THR A 245 27.59 -6.92 22.83
C THR A 245 27.62 -6.99 24.36
N ILE A 246 28.53 -6.24 24.98
CA ILE A 246 28.64 -6.14 26.44
C ILE A 246 27.90 -4.87 26.85
N PHE A 247 26.91 -5.01 27.73
CA PHE A 247 26.14 -3.88 28.26
C PHE A 247 26.69 -3.41 29.61
N ASP A 248 27.15 -4.36 30.42
CA ASP A 248 27.69 -4.10 31.74
C ASP A 248 28.68 -5.23 32.12
N THR A 249 29.37 -5.07 33.24
CA THR A 249 30.34 -5.99 33.85
C THR A 249 29.81 -7.43 33.86
N ASP A 250 28.55 -7.60 34.25
CA ASP A 250 27.88 -8.91 34.34
C ASP A 250 26.70 -9.03 33.36
N LEU A 251 26.68 -8.31 32.23
CA LEU A 251 25.58 -8.45 31.26
C LEU A 251 26.08 -8.39 29.83
N MET A 252 25.87 -9.49 29.11
CA MET A 252 26.24 -9.65 27.71
C MET A 252 25.05 -10.16 26.87
N ALA A 253 24.83 -9.55 25.71
CA ALA A 253 24.03 -10.13 24.65
C ALA A 253 24.93 -10.90 23.68
N ILE A 254 24.53 -12.14 23.38
CA ILE A 254 25.17 -12.98 22.38
C ILE A 254 24.16 -13.23 21.26
N GLU A 255 24.48 -12.76 20.06
CA GLU A 255 23.68 -13.02 18.86
C GLU A 255 24.11 -14.35 18.24
N MET A 256 23.13 -15.18 17.94
CA MET A 256 23.29 -16.51 17.35
C MET A 256 22.72 -16.53 15.93
N LYS A 257 23.44 -17.16 15.00
CA LYS A 257 22.97 -17.49 13.65
C LYS A 257 21.80 -18.47 13.73
N LYS A 258 20.81 -18.27 12.85
CA LYS A 258 19.73 -19.23 12.67
C LYS A 258 20.18 -20.41 11.82
N THR A 259 19.79 -21.60 12.24
CA THR A 259 19.98 -22.85 11.48
C THR A 259 18.70 -23.35 10.84
N GLU A 260 17.54 -22.99 11.39
CA GLU A 260 16.24 -23.41 10.93
C GLU A 260 15.32 -22.19 10.90
N ILE A 261 14.43 -22.16 9.91
CA ILE A 261 13.45 -21.09 9.73
C ILE A 261 12.09 -21.73 9.56
N LEU A 262 11.20 -21.48 10.51
CA LEU A 262 9.81 -21.93 10.45
C LEU A 262 8.96 -20.88 9.75
N PHE A 263 8.46 -21.18 8.55
CA PHE A 263 7.50 -20.34 7.85
C PHE A 263 6.08 -20.54 8.41
N ASN A 264 5.68 -19.68 9.33
CA ASN A 264 4.36 -19.72 9.98
C ASN A 264 3.57 -18.43 9.82
N LYS A 265 3.83 -17.68 8.73
CA LYS A 265 3.14 -16.43 8.42
C LYS A 265 2.32 -16.61 7.14
N PRO A 266 1.05 -16.19 7.12
CA PRO A 266 0.21 -16.24 5.93
C PRO A 266 0.56 -15.07 4.99
N LEU A 267 1.74 -15.15 4.35
CA LEU A 267 2.29 -14.08 3.51
C LEU A 267 1.34 -13.67 2.36
N TYR A 268 0.55 -14.64 1.87
CA TYR A 268 -0.41 -14.45 0.77
C TYR A 268 -1.48 -13.41 1.10
N ILE A 269 -1.83 -13.23 2.38
CA ILE A 269 -2.80 -12.21 2.81
C ILE A 269 -2.24 -10.83 2.54
N GLY A 270 -1.02 -10.57 2.99
CA GLY A 270 -0.42 -9.26 2.85
C GLY A 270 -0.09 -8.92 1.39
N MET A 271 0.37 -9.90 0.61
CA MET A 271 0.54 -9.73 -0.84
C MET A 271 -0.78 -9.33 -1.51
N SER A 272 -1.87 -10.05 -1.21
CA SER A 272 -3.19 -9.79 -1.79
C SER A 272 -3.72 -8.41 -1.37
N ILE A 273 -3.60 -8.04 -0.09
CA ILE A 273 -3.99 -6.71 0.40
C ILE A 273 -3.21 -5.61 -0.33
N LEU A 274 -1.90 -5.78 -0.51
CA LEU A 274 -1.06 -4.80 -1.19
C LEU A 274 -1.47 -4.63 -2.67
N ASP A 275 -1.80 -5.69 -3.38
CA ASP A 275 -2.21 -5.58 -4.78
C ASP A 275 -3.64 -5.05 -4.93
N ILE A 276 -4.58 -5.55 -4.13
CA ILE A 276 -5.97 -5.06 -4.10
C ILE A 276 -6.01 -3.57 -3.69
N SER A 277 -5.18 -3.13 -2.74
CA SER A 277 -5.14 -1.71 -2.37
C SER A 277 -4.78 -0.79 -3.55
N LYS A 278 -3.85 -1.21 -4.42
CA LYS A 278 -3.47 -0.43 -5.61
C LYS A 278 -4.65 -0.31 -6.58
N THR A 279 -5.55 -1.29 -6.64
CA THR A 279 -6.69 -1.22 -7.58
C THR A 279 -7.66 -0.12 -7.25
N CYS A 280 -7.84 0.21 -5.96
CA CYS A 280 -8.63 1.35 -5.53
C CYS A 280 -8.01 2.68 -5.98
N MET A 281 -6.69 2.82 -5.85
CA MET A 281 -5.98 4.02 -6.32
C MET A 281 -6.07 4.18 -7.83
N TYR A 282 -5.85 3.09 -8.59
CA TYR A 282 -5.95 3.12 -10.05
C TYR A 282 -7.38 3.37 -10.53
N GLU A 283 -8.41 2.82 -9.87
CA GLU A 283 -9.81 3.13 -10.19
C GLU A 283 -10.08 4.62 -10.02
N PHE A 284 -9.68 5.21 -8.90
CA PHE A 284 -9.90 6.64 -8.70
C PHE A 284 -9.16 7.49 -9.73
N TYR A 285 -7.90 7.19 -10.03
CA TYR A 285 -7.15 7.97 -10.99
C TYR A 285 -7.69 7.82 -12.41
N TYR A 286 -7.80 6.59 -12.92
CA TYR A 286 -8.08 6.35 -14.32
C TYR A 286 -9.58 6.38 -14.67
N ASN A 287 -10.48 5.97 -13.76
CA ASN A 287 -11.93 6.00 -14.03
C ASN A 287 -12.61 7.30 -13.61
N TYR A 288 -12.07 7.99 -12.60
CA TYR A 288 -12.71 9.19 -12.06
C TYR A 288 -11.96 10.48 -12.40
N MET A 289 -10.67 10.55 -12.09
CA MET A 289 -9.89 11.78 -12.25
C MET A 289 -9.58 12.10 -13.72
N LEU A 290 -9.00 11.14 -14.43
CA LEU A 290 -8.53 11.36 -15.79
C LEU A 290 -9.68 11.70 -16.78
N PRO A 291 -10.87 11.05 -16.73
CA PRO A 291 -11.97 11.41 -17.62
C PRO A 291 -12.59 12.78 -17.30
N LYS A 292 -12.60 13.19 -16.02
CA LYS A 292 -13.17 14.49 -15.61
C LYS A 292 -12.26 15.68 -15.92
N LEU A 293 -10.95 15.48 -15.83
CA LEU A 293 -9.96 16.56 -15.89
C LEU A 293 -9.13 16.53 -17.17
N GLY A 294 -9.25 15.45 -17.94
CA GLY A 294 -8.46 15.19 -19.14
C GLY A 294 -6.97 15.07 -18.85
N MET A 295 -6.17 15.18 -19.90
CA MET A 295 -4.71 15.09 -19.86
C MET A 295 -4.02 16.21 -19.07
N ASN A 296 -4.80 17.19 -18.57
CA ASN A 296 -4.31 18.24 -17.69
C ASN A 296 -4.19 17.78 -16.23
N CYS A 297 -4.79 16.64 -15.86
CA CYS A 297 -4.62 16.02 -14.56
C CYS A 297 -3.20 15.50 -14.41
N LYS A 298 -2.41 16.16 -13.57
CA LYS A 298 -1.06 15.72 -13.24
C LYS A 298 -1.02 15.22 -11.81
N ILE A 299 -0.52 14.01 -11.61
CA ILE A 299 -0.16 13.54 -10.28
C ILE A 299 1.16 14.20 -9.91
N MET A 300 1.23 14.81 -8.74
CA MET A 300 2.47 15.40 -8.23
C MET A 300 3.25 14.40 -7.38
N TYR A 301 2.53 13.68 -6.51
CA TYR A 301 3.04 12.66 -5.61
C TYR A 301 2.02 11.52 -5.51
N THR A 302 2.48 10.26 -5.50
CA THR A 302 1.59 9.09 -5.56
C THR A 302 0.79 8.79 -4.30
N ASP A 303 0.90 9.67 -3.31
CA ASP A 303 -0.15 9.90 -2.32
C ASP A 303 -0.66 11.34 -2.55
N ASN A 304 -1.62 11.51 -3.47
CA ASN A 304 -2.78 12.39 -3.25
C ASN A 304 -2.79 13.83 -3.79
N LEU A 305 -1.80 14.37 -4.51
CA LEU A 305 -1.89 15.76 -5.00
C LEU A 305 -2.26 15.84 -6.48
N TYR A 306 -3.46 16.32 -6.76
CA TYR A 306 -4.03 16.45 -8.10
C TYR A 306 -4.19 17.91 -8.53
N LYS A 307 -4.10 18.12 -9.84
CA LYS A 307 -4.45 19.36 -10.50
C LYS A 307 -5.94 19.37 -10.84
N GLU A 308 -6.69 20.28 -10.22
CA GLU A 308 -8.12 20.56 -10.51
C GLU A 308 -9.09 19.46 -10.03
N ILE A 309 -9.92 19.73 -9.00
CA ILE A 309 -11.11 18.91 -8.73
C ILE A 309 -12.29 19.85 -8.55
N VAL A 310 -13.26 19.77 -9.46
CA VAL A 310 -14.61 20.24 -9.18
C VAL A 310 -15.34 19.07 -8.51
N CYS A 311 -15.55 19.18 -7.20
CA CYS A 311 -16.14 18.12 -6.38
C CYS A 311 -17.65 18.05 -6.60
N THR A 312 -18.09 17.56 -7.76
CA THR A 312 -19.51 17.31 -8.05
C THR A 312 -20.00 15.99 -7.45
N ASP A 313 -19.11 15.01 -7.26
CA ASP A 313 -19.44 13.68 -6.77
C ASP A 313 -19.09 13.48 -5.29
N ILE A 314 -19.83 14.19 -4.43
CA ILE A 314 -19.65 14.20 -2.95
C ILE A 314 -19.62 12.78 -2.35
N HIS A 315 -20.33 11.82 -2.93
CA HIS A 315 -20.37 10.43 -2.45
C HIS A 315 -19.01 9.70 -2.52
N ARG A 316 -18.06 10.17 -3.33
CA ARG A 316 -16.70 9.60 -3.43
C ARG A 316 -15.71 10.21 -2.44
N PHE A 317 -16.10 11.26 -1.71
CA PHE A 317 -15.23 12.00 -0.82
C PHE A 317 -15.69 11.97 0.63
N ASP A 318 -14.75 11.99 1.56
CA ASP A 318 -14.97 12.32 2.96
C ASP A 318 -14.76 13.82 3.16
N THR A 319 -15.87 14.54 3.31
CA THR A 319 -15.93 15.99 3.53
C THR A 319 -16.22 16.32 4.99
N SER A 320 -16.22 15.34 5.89
CA SER A 320 -16.63 15.52 7.29
C SER A 320 -15.70 16.42 8.11
N SER A 321 -14.47 16.66 7.63
CA SER A 321 -13.52 17.57 8.28
C SER A 321 -13.68 19.03 7.86
N TYR A 322 -14.56 19.34 6.91
CA TYR A 322 -14.76 20.70 6.41
C TYR A 322 -15.48 21.55 7.46
N ALA A 323 -15.30 22.86 7.38
CA ALA A 323 -16.11 23.79 8.17
C ALA A 323 -17.60 23.72 7.73
N PRO A 324 -18.57 23.83 8.66
CA PRO A 324 -19.99 23.87 8.31
C PRO A 324 -20.35 24.97 7.29
N ASN A 325 -19.66 26.11 7.38
CA ASN A 325 -19.77 27.24 6.45
C ASN A 325 -18.54 27.33 5.54
N ASN A 326 -18.12 26.19 4.94
CA ASN A 326 -16.97 26.20 4.06
C ASN A 326 -17.23 27.02 2.79
N ARG A 327 -16.17 27.62 2.24
CA ARG A 327 -16.21 28.52 1.08
C ARG A 327 -16.77 27.89 -0.20
N TYR A 328 -16.87 26.56 -0.25
CA TYR A 328 -17.37 25.80 -1.40
C TYR A 328 -18.83 25.35 -1.24
N ASN A 329 -19.46 25.63 -0.09
CA ASN A 329 -20.80 25.17 0.24
C ASN A 329 -21.00 23.64 0.13
N ILE A 330 -19.95 22.87 0.45
CA ILE A 330 -19.95 21.41 0.38
C ILE A 330 -20.57 20.84 1.67
N PRO A 331 -21.53 19.90 1.61
CA PRO A 331 -22.11 19.28 2.79
C PRO A 331 -21.10 18.38 3.52
N LEU A 332 -21.23 18.29 4.84
CA LEU A 332 -20.36 17.46 5.69
C LEU A 332 -20.89 16.01 5.74
N CYS A 333 -20.20 15.08 5.08
CA CYS A 333 -20.62 13.68 5.00
C CYS A 333 -19.44 12.70 5.06
N ASN A 334 -19.75 11.40 5.08
CA ASN A 334 -18.80 10.31 4.81
C ASN A 334 -17.61 10.13 5.79
N LYS A 335 -17.80 10.55 7.04
CA LYS A 335 -16.77 10.51 8.10
C LYS A 335 -16.11 9.14 8.24
N LYS A 336 -14.82 9.06 7.88
CA LYS A 336 -13.93 7.90 8.06
C LYS A 336 -14.41 6.61 7.38
N ILE A 337 -15.27 6.69 6.37
CA ILE A 337 -15.70 5.51 5.59
C ILE A 337 -14.50 4.97 4.77
N PRO A 338 -14.13 3.68 4.91
CA PRO A 338 -13.00 3.11 4.19
C PRO A 338 -13.17 3.15 2.66
N GLY A 339 -12.11 3.53 1.95
CA GLY A 339 -12.07 3.57 0.48
C GLY A 339 -12.51 4.90 -0.14
N LEU A 340 -13.04 5.84 0.63
CA LEU A 340 -13.37 7.18 0.14
C LEU A 340 -12.17 8.13 0.21
N MET A 341 -12.16 9.11 -0.68
CA MET A 341 -11.09 10.12 -0.75
C MET A 341 -11.31 11.23 0.26
N LYS A 342 -10.39 11.39 1.19
CA LYS A 342 -10.40 12.42 2.22
C LYS A 342 -9.48 13.55 1.80
N ASP A 343 -10.00 14.76 1.74
CA ASP A 343 -9.15 15.95 1.62
C ASP A 343 -8.39 16.20 2.93
N GLU A 344 -7.06 16.12 2.84
CA GLU A 344 -6.14 16.26 3.97
C GLU A 344 -6.02 17.72 4.43
N THR A 345 -6.29 18.71 3.57
CA THR A 345 -6.27 20.13 3.95
C THR A 345 -7.63 20.67 4.41
N SER A 346 -8.65 19.82 4.43
CA SER A 346 -10.00 20.16 4.93
C SER A 346 -10.60 21.42 4.30
N GLY A 347 -10.37 21.60 2.99
CA GLY A 347 -10.85 22.72 2.19
C GLY A 347 -9.88 23.91 2.11
N THR A 348 -8.78 23.91 2.88
CA THR A 348 -7.76 24.96 2.77
C THR A 348 -7.01 24.85 1.45
N ILE A 349 -6.86 25.97 0.75
CA ILE A 349 -6.19 26.00 -0.56
C ILE A 349 -4.69 25.83 -0.39
N ILE A 350 -4.12 24.87 -1.10
CA ILE A 350 -2.67 24.75 -1.26
C ILE A 350 -2.21 25.74 -2.34
N THR A 351 -1.31 26.64 -1.97
CA THR A 351 -0.76 27.66 -2.87
C THR A 351 0.50 27.18 -3.57
N HIS A 352 1.35 26.44 -2.85
CA HIS A 352 2.63 25.96 -3.36
C HIS A 352 2.87 24.53 -2.92
N PHE A 353 3.50 23.74 -3.79
CA PHE A 353 3.98 22.40 -3.48
C PHE A 353 5.39 22.23 -4.02
N VAL A 354 6.26 21.63 -3.20
CA VAL A 354 7.63 21.25 -3.57
C VAL A 354 7.86 19.80 -3.14
N ASP A 355 8.39 18.99 -4.03
CA ASP A 355 8.83 17.63 -3.76
C ASP A 355 10.27 17.42 -4.25
N LEU A 356 11.11 16.91 -3.35
CA LEU A 356 12.53 16.67 -3.61
C LEU A 356 12.79 15.19 -3.93
N ARG A 357 12.06 14.29 -3.29
CA ARG A 357 12.17 12.83 -3.45
C ARG A 357 11.00 12.15 -2.73
N SER A 358 10.76 10.87 -3.06
CA SER A 358 9.83 10.00 -2.33
C SER A 358 9.93 10.21 -0.81
N LYS A 359 8.78 10.55 -0.17
CA LYS A 359 8.63 10.86 1.25
C LYS A 359 9.44 12.07 1.75
N MET A 360 9.63 13.08 0.91
CA MET A 360 10.28 14.34 1.27
C MET A 360 9.68 15.48 0.44
N TYR A 361 8.61 16.05 0.95
CA TYR A 361 7.89 17.12 0.28
C TYR A 361 7.37 18.15 1.29
N SER A 362 7.00 19.32 0.79
CA SER A 362 6.37 20.37 1.58
C SER A 362 5.35 21.10 0.73
N TYR A 363 4.28 21.55 1.38
CA TYR A 363 3.32 22.44 0.77
C TYR A 363 3.00 23.61 1.68
N LYS A 364 2.59 24.70 1.05
CA LYS A 364 2.14 25.93 1.70
C LYS A 364 0.66 26.14 1.46
N CYS A 365 -0.10 26.32 2.51
CA CYS A 365 -1.51 26.67 2.46
C CYS A 365 -1.73 28.19 2.49
N GLU A 366 -2.91 28.65 2.10
CA GLU A 366 -3.30 30.07 2.11
C GLU A 366 -3.26 30.70 3.52
N ASP A 367 -3.54 29.91 4.55
CA ASP A 367 -3.44 30.31 5.96
C ASP A 367 -1.99 30.41 6.49
N ASN A 368 -1.00 30.37 5.59
CA ASN A 368 0.43 30.32 5.87
C ASN A 368 0.88 29.10 6.68
N THR A 369 0.05 28.07 6.83
CA THR A 369 0.53 26.80 7.35
C THR A 369 1.49 26.16 6.34
N VAL A 370 2.66 25.76 6.83
CA VAL A 370 3.65 25.00 6.07
C VAL A 370 3.75 23.65 6.74
N GLU A 371 3.34 22.60 6.04
CA GLU A 371 3.51 21.23 6.52
C GLU A 371 4.68 20.57 5.79
N PRO A 372 5.82 20.36 6.47
CA PRO A 372 6.87 19.47 5.97
C PRO A 372 6.48 18.00 6.25
N ARG A 373 6.70 17.12 5.28
CA ARG A 373 6.55 15.66 5.45
C ARG A 373 7.77 14.89 4.98
#